data_AF-A0A6V8K4K5-F1
#
_entry.id   AF-A0A6V8K4K5-F1
#
_cell.length_a   1.000
_cell.length_b   1.000
_cell.length_c   1.000
_cell.angle_alpha   90.00
_cell.angle_beta   90.00
_cell.angle_gamma   90.00
#
_symmetry.space_group_name_H-M   'P 1'
#
loop_
_entity.id
_entity.type
_entity.pdbx_description
1 polymer ?
#
loop_
_entity_poly.entity_id
_entity_poly.type
_entity_poly.pdbx_seq_one_letter_code
_entity_poly.pdbx_strand_id
1 'polypeptide(L)'
;MPDTRTQNRQATVDRLHRIADDHAGGYRPGLTRADALTELSATSSDPDLLAEAAAAHAMADNWYAIVAVDLLIEAGADEELIQHHIAELG
;
A
#
# COMPACT_ATOMS: atom_id res chain seq x y z
N MET A 1 1.82 -24.99 8.43
CA MET A 1 0.55 -24.35 8.02
C MET A 1 0.60 -22.94 8.58
N PRO A 2 0.69 -21.88 7.76
CA PRO A 2 0.68 -20.52 8.28
C PRO A 2 -0.66 -20.27 8.98
N ASP A 3 -0.61 -19.66 10.17
CA ASP A 3 -1.79 -19.35 10.97
C ASP A 3 -2.74 -18.43 10.19
N THR A 4 -4.06 -18.61 10.34
CA THR A 4 -5.10 -17.85 9.61
C THR A 4 -4.94 -16.34 9.74
N ARG A 5 -4.38 -15.87 10.86
CA ARG A 5 -4.07 -14.45 11.10
C ARG A 5 -3.03 -13.91 10.12
N THR A 6 -1.95 -14.65 9.89
CA THR A 6 -0.88 -14.27 8.96
C THR A 6 -1.40 -14.24 7.52
N GLN A 7 -2.24 -15.21 7.15
CA GLN A 7 -2.87 -15.22 5.83
C GLN A 7 -3.80 -14.02 5.62
N ASN A 8 -4.59 -13.66 6.63
CA ASN A 8 -5.48 -12.50 6.55
C ASN A 8 -4.69 -11.18 6.48
N ARG A 9 -3.59 -11.08 7.22
CA ARG A 9 -2.67 -9.94 7.15
C ARG A 9 -2.11 -9.78 5.75
N GLN A 10 -1.50 -10.85 5.21
CA GLN A 10 -0.93 -10.82 3.86
C GLN A 10 -1.99 -10.46 2.79
N ALA A 11 -3.17 -11.08 2.86
CA ALA A 11 -4.26 -10.78 1.92
C ALA A 11 -4.71 -9.31 1.99
N THR A 12 -4.62 -8.68 3.17
CA THR A 12 -4.92 -7.26 3.36
C THR A 12 -3.85 -6.39 2.71
N VAL A 13 -2.58 -6.68 2.96
CA VAL A 13 -1.43 -5.98 2.35
C VAL A 13 -1.47 -6.10 0.82
N ASP A 14 -1.70 -7.31 0.28
CA ASP A 14 -1.82 -7.55 -1.16
C ASP A 14 -3.00 -6.79 -1.78
N ARG A 15 -4.04 -6.49 -0.99
CA ARG A 15 -5.17 -5.70 -1.44
C ARG A 15 -4.85 -4.21 -1.43
N LEU A 16 -4.22 -3.69 -0.37
CA LEU A 16 -3.76 -2.31 -0.28
C LEU A 16 -2.77 -1.99 -1.40
N HIS A 17 -1.81 -2.88 -1.64
CA HIS A 17 -0.83 -2.74 -2.72
C HIS A 17 -1.50 -2.62 -4.09
N ARG A 18 -2.49 -3.47 -4.40
CA ARG A 18 -3.22 -3.41 -5.67
C ARG A 18 -4.05 -2.15 -5.84
N ILE A 19 -4.72 -1.67 -4.79
CA ILE A 19 -5.47 -0.41 -4.84
C ILE A 19 -4.51 0.74 -5.16
N ALA A 20 -3.40 0.83 -4.42
CA ALA A 20 -2.40 1.87 -4.67
C ALA A 20 -1.82 1.81 -6.09
N ASP A 21 -1.54 0.61 -6.61
CA ASP A 21 -1.04 0.40 -7.99
C ASP A 21 -2.06 0.83 -9.06
N ASP A 22 -3.32 0.40 -8.93
CA ASP A 22 -4.41 0.73 -9.85
C ASP A 22 -4.63 2.24 -9.95
N HIS A 23 -4.53 2.96 -8.81
CA HIS A 23 -4.68 4.41 -8.75
C HIS A 23 -3.41 5.18 -9.15
N ALA A 24 -2.22 4.62 -8.91
CA ALA A 24 -0.95 5.22 -9.31
C ALA A 24 -0.74 5.19 -10.82
N GLY A 25 -1.22 4.14 -11.50
CA GLY A 25 -1.13 4.00 -12.96
C GLY A 25 -1.91 5.05 -13.74
N GLY A 26 -2.88 5.76 -13.13
CA GLY A 26 -3.59 6.90 -13.74
C GLY A 26 -4.40 6.61 -15.01
N TYR A 27 -4.42 5.37 -15.51
CA TYR A 27 -4.97 5.02 -16.83
C TYR A 27 -6.49 4.81 -16.85
N ARG A 28 -7.19 4.92 -15.71
CA ARG A 28 -8.65 4.76 -15.68
C ARG A 28 -9.35 6.12 -15.52
N PRO A 29 -10.09 6.59 -16.54
CA PRO A 29 -10.90 7.80 -16.39
C PRO A 29 -11.93 7.60 -15.28
N GLY A 30 -11.94 8.52 -14.31
CA GLY A 30 -12.85 8.51 -13.16
C GLY A 30 -12.24 8.04 -11.84
N LEU A 31 -10.99 7.54 -11.81
CA LEU A 31 -10.31 7.28 -10.55
C LEU A 31 -9.74 8.60 -10.00
N THR A 32 -10.30 9.07 -8.89
CA THR A 32 -9.75 10.23 -8.18
C THR A 32 -8.86 9.80 -7.01
N ARG A 33 -8.00 10.71 -6.54
CA ARG A 33 -7.20 10.52 -5.33
C ARG A 33 -8.10 10.28 -4.11
N ALA A 34 -9.25 10.94 -4.03
CA ALA A 34 -10.20 10.78 -2.94
C ALA A 34 -10.85 9.39 -2.91
N ASP A 35 -11.16 8.82 -4.09
CA ASP A 35 -11.67 7.45 -4.19
C ASP A 35 -10.60 6.45 -3.72
N ALA A 36 -9.33 6.66 -4.10
CA ALA A 36 -8.21 5.83 -3.66
C ALA A 36 -8.12 5.78 -2.13
N LEU A 37 -8.14 6.94 -1.48
CA LEU A 37 -8.06 7.05 -0.02
C LEU A 37 -9.27 6.41 0.67
N THR A 38 -10.45 6.52 0.05
CA THR A 38 -11.68 5.88 0.54
C THR A 38 -11.57 4.35 0.44
N GLU A 39 -11.06 3.81 -0.67
CA GLU A 39 -10.88 2.37 -0.85
C GLU A 39 -9.78 1.79 0.05
N LEU A 40 -8.68 2.52 0.23
CA LEU A 40 -7.60 2.15 1.14
C LEU A 40 -8.12 2.07 2.58
N SER A 41 -8.77 3.14 3.07
CA SER A 41 -9.31 3.18 4.43
C SER A 41 -10.41 2.14 4.69
N ALA A 42 -11.21 1.80 3.67
CA ALA A 42 -12.19 0.71 3.75
C ALA A 42 -11.54 -0.68 3.81
N THR A 43 -10.31 -0.82 3.31
CA THR A 43 -9.55 -2.06 3.37
C THR A 43 -8.80 -2.19 4.70
N SER A 44 -8.10 -1.13 5.12
CA SER A 44 -7.43 -1.04 6.42
C SER A 44 -7.10 0.41 6.77
N SER A 45 -7.10 0.73 8.06
CA SER A 45 -6.53 1.97 8.60
C SER A 45 -5.36 1.70 9.55
N ASP A 46 -4.82 0.48 9.53
CA ASP A 46 -3.63 0.09 10.29
C ASP A 46 -2.37 0.66 9.61
N PRO A 47 -1.63 1.58 10.28
CA PRO A 47 -0.43 2.19 9.71
C PRO A 47 0.64 1.18 9.32
N ASP A 48 0.76 0.05 10.02
CA ASP A 48 1.76 -0.98 9.74
C ASP A 48 1.46 -1.72 8.42
N LEU A 49 0.19 -2.05 8.17
CA LEU A 49 -0.21 -2.73 6.94
C LEU A 49 -0.11 -1.82 5.71
N LEU A 50 -0.41 -0.53 5.90
CA LEU A 50 -0.24 0.49 4.88
C LEU A 50 1.27 0.71 4.59
N ALA A 51 2.10 0.75 5.62
CA ALA A 51 3.55 0.91 5.51
C ALA A 51 4.22 -0.27 4.80
N GLU A 52 3.83 -1.50 5.10
CA GLU A 52 4.33 -2.69 4.42
C GLU A 52 3.96 -2.70 2.93
N ALA A 53 2.72 -2.32 2.59
CA ALA A 53 2.31 -2.18 1.20
C ALA A 53 3.10 -1.08 0.48
N ALA A 54 3.42 0.02 1.16
CA ALA A 54 4.22 1.12 0.62
C ALA A 54 5.68 0.71 0.43
N ALA A 55 6.26 -0.05 1.37
CA ALA A 55 7.62 -0.57 1.26
C ALA A 55 7.77 -1.50 0.04
N ALA A 56 6.79 -2.37 -0.22
CA ALA A 56 6.77 -3.22 -1.40
C ALA A 56 6.77 -2.40 -2.72
N HIS A 57 6.00 -1.29 -2.76
CA HIS A 57 6.03 -0.36 -3.89
C HIS A 57 7.38 0.37 -4.01
N ALA A 58 7.95 0.86 -2.91
CA ALA A 58 9.23 1.56 -2.91
C ALA A 58 10.39 0.69 -3.41
N MET A 59 10.32 -0.63 -3.19
CA MET A 59 11.28 -1.61 -3.71
C MET A 59 11.03 -1.99 -5.18
N ALA A 60 9.86 -1.65 -5.73
CA ALA A 60 9.56 -1.91 -7.13
C ALA A 60 10.25 -0.87 -8.03
N ASP A 61 11.03 -1.33 -9.01
CA ASP A 61 11.63 -0.48 -10.05
C ASP A 61 10.58 -0.06 -11.09
N ASN A 62 9.59 0.70 -10.65
CA ASN A 62 8.46 1.17 -11.45
C ASN A 62 8.30 2.70 -11.33
N TRP A 63 8.13 3.37 -12.46
CA TRP A 63 7.91 4.81 -12.55
C TRP A 63 6.73 5.29 -11.68
N TYR A 64 5.69 4.47 -11.52
CA TYR A 64 4.50 4.82 -10.73
C TYR A 64 4.62 4.50 -9.24
N ALA A 65 5.70 3.84 -8.80
CA ALA A 65 5.89 3.44 -7.40
C ALA A 65 5.80 4.62 -6.43
N ILE A 66 6.38 5.77 -6.79
CA ILE A 66 6.36 6.98 -5.95
C ILE A 66 4.91 7.45 -5.70
N VAL A 67 4.05 7.41 -6.72
CA VAL A 67 2.66 7.84 -6.59
C VAL A 67 1.88 6.86 -5.70
N ALA A 68 2.15 5.56 -5.80
CA ALA A 68 1.54 4.55 -4.94
C ALA A 68 1.98 4.71 -3.47
N VAL A 69 3.26 4.99 -3.22
CA VAL A 69 3.79 5.27 -1.88
C VAL A 69 3.15 6.54 -1.30
N ASP A 70 3.08 7.63 -2.06
CA ASP A 70 2.43 8.87 -1.60
C ASP A 70 0.97 8.66 -1.22
N LEU A 71 0.23 7.85 -1.98
CA LEU A 71 -1.16 7.50 -1.68
C LEU A 71 -1.30 6.74 -0.36
N LEU A 72 -0.37 5.82 -0.08
CA LEU A 72 -0.39 5.01 1.14
C LEU A 72 0.01 5.84 2.36
N ILE A 73 0.97 6.77 2.23
CA ILE A 73 1.31 7.75 3.27
C ILE A 73 0.10 8.64 3.56
N GLU A 74 -0.58 9.16 2.54
CA GLU A 74 -1.80 9.95 2.74
C GLU A 74 -2.96 9.16 3.37
N ALA A 75 -3.02 7.86 3.12
CA ALA A 75 -3.99 6.96 3.77
C ALA A 75 -3.64 6.67 5.24
N GLY A 76 -2.45 7.07 5.71
CA GLY A 76 -2.00 6.93 7.09
C GLY A 76 -0.87 5.94 7.32
N ALA A 77 -0.14 5.52 6.27
CA ALA A 77 1.10 4.78 6.46
C ALA A 77 2.12 5.62 7.25
N ASP A 78 2.79 4.98 8.19
CA ASP A 78 3.87 5.61 8.95
C ASP A 78 5.20 5.50 8.19
N GLU A 79 5.87 6.63 7.97
CA GLU A 79 7.12 6.69 7.21
C GLU A 79 8.27 5.92 7.88
N GLU A 80 8.34 5.89 9.21
CA GLU A 80 9.36 5.11 9.93
C GLU A 80 9.13 3.60 9.73
N LEU A 81 7.87 3.16 9.75
CA LEU A 81 7.52 1.78 9.44
C LEU A 81 7.80 1.41 7.98
N ILE A 82 7.60 2.33 7.04
CA ILE A 82 7.96 2.09 5.63
C ILE A 82 9.46 1.80 5.52
N GLN A 83 10.30 2.63 6.14
CA GLN A 83 11.75 2.42 6.13
C GLN A 83 12.15 1.11 6.82
N HIS A 84 11.46 0.75 7.92
CA HIS A 84 11.67 -0.52 8.59
C HIS A 84 11.38 -1.71 7.65
N HIS A 85 10.21 -1.74 7.01
CA HIS A 85 9.83 -2.80 6.08
C HIS A 85 10.73 -2.85 4.83
N ILE A 86 11.18 -1.71 4.30
CA ILE A 86 12.17 -1.68 3.21
C ILE A 86 13.47 -2.38 3.64
N ALA A 87 13.95 -2.11 4.85
CA ALA A 87 15.15 -2.74 5.38
C ALA A 87 15.00 -4.26 5.62
N GLU A 88 13.79 -4.76 5.86
CA GLU A 88 13.51 -6.19 5.97
C GLU A 88 13.38 -6.89 4.61
N LEU A 89 13.00 -6.16 3.55
CA LEU A 89 12.83 -6.68 2.19
C LEU A 89 14.13 -6.73 1.37
N GLY A 90 15.14 -5.93 1.72
CA GLY A 90 16.46 -5.85 1.06
C GLY A 90 17.50 -6.80 1.62
#